data_AF-A0A9P3B1L1-F1
#
_entry.id   AF-A0A9P3B1L1-F1
#
_cell.length_a   1.000
_cell.length_b   1.000
_cell.length_c   1.000
_cell.angle_alpha   90.00
_cell.angle_beta   90.00
_cell.angle_gamma   90.00
#
_symmetry.space_group_name_H-M   'P 1'
#
loop_
_entity.id
_entity.type
_entity.pdbx_description
1 polymer ?
#
loop_
_entity_poly.entity_id
_entity_poly.type
_entity_poly.pdbx_seq_one_letter_code
_entity_poly.pdbx_strand_id
1 'polypeptide(L)'
;MKLLSVLLGATLLFVSLPALADVVWPALYLETRLFTWWAIGLGLFIEFFFVRWLFVLSASKAALATLVANVVSALLGVVLIPLSGIVWEFVPGLLIYPLFHMGTFNPITWAATFILACLVTTGLEALVYKYGVKFAVRRREFGWLLIANALSVAVAFASVFIAPVRM
;
A
#
# COMPACT_ATOMS: atom_id res chain seq x y z
N MET A 1 -3.97 -29.12 -19.68
CA MET A 1 -4.42 -27.96 -18.87
C MET A 1 -3.27 -27.09 -18.39
N LYS A 2 -2.23 -27.62 -17.71
CA LYS A 2 -1.07 -26.81 -17.25
C LYS A 2 -0.30 -26.08 -18.37
N LEU A 3 -0.12 -26.73 -19.52
CA LEU A 3 0.56 -26.13 -20.67
C LEU A 3 -0.26 -24.99 -21.30
N LEU A 4 -1.59 -25.12 -21.34
CA LEU A 4 -2.48 -24.08 -21.87
C LEU A 4 -2.46 -22.84 -20.98
N SER A 5 -2.43 -23.00 -19.65
CA SER A 5 -2.29 -21.89 -18.69
C SER A 5 -0.92 -21.21 -18.74
N VAL A 6 0.16 -21.98 -18.98
CA VAL A 6 1.51 -21.41 -19.16
C VAL A 6 1.60 -20.67 -20.50
N LEU A 7 1.00 -21.22 -21.56
CA LEU A 7 0.93 -20.56 -22.86
C LEU A 7 0.05 -19.32 -22.82
N LEU A 8 -1.09 -19.33 -22.10
CA LEU A 8 -1.93 -18.14 -21.88
C LEU A 8 -1.18 -17.06 -21.10
N GLY A 9 -0.50 -17.44 -20.01
CA GLY A 9 0.35 -16.54 -19.24
C GLY A 9 1.51 -15.98 -20.06
N ALA A 10 2.14 -16.80 -20.91
CA ALA A 10 3.18 -16.35 -21.82
C ALA A 10 2.63 -15.44 -22.92
N THR A 11 1.48 -15.75 -23.52
CA THR A 11 0.86 -14.88 -24.53
C THR A 11 0.45 -13.53 -23.94
N LEU A 12 -0.04 -13.48 -22.69
CA LEU A 12 -0.31 -12.22 -21.99
C LEU A 12 0.95 -11.37 -21.78
N LEU A 13 2.13 -11.99 -21.70
CA LEU A 13 3.42 -11.29 -21.62
C LEU A 13 3.92 -10.75 -22.97
N PHE A 14 3.38 -11.24 -24.10
CA PHE A 14 3.81 -10.86 -25.46
C PHE A 14 2.74 -10.11 -26.27
N VAL A 15 1.54 -9.86 -25.71
CA VAL A 15 0.61 -8.90 -26.31
C VAL A 15 1.19 -7.51 -26.10
N SER A 16 1.81 -6.97 -27.14
CA SER A 16 2.08 -5.54 -27.23
C SER A 16 0.74 -4.83 -27.37
N LEU A 17 0.13 -4.50 -26.24
CA LEU A 17 -0.90 -3.47 -26.20
C LEU A 17 -0.24 -2.16 -26.67
N PRO A 18 -0.89 -1.35 -27.51
CA PRO A 18 -0.36 -0.05 -27.87
C PRO A 18 -0.03 0.69 -26.59
N ALA A 19 1.27 0.89 -26.35
CA ALA A 19 1.78 1.62 -25.21
C ALA A 19 1.41 3.09 -25.43
N LEU A 20 0.20 3.46 -24.99
CA LEU A 20 -0.13 4.83 -24.64
C LEU A 20 0.86 5.25 -23.54
N ALA A 21 1.29 6.51 -23.53
CA ALA A 21 2.14 7.08 -22.49
C ALA A 21 1.48 7.11 -21.08
N ASP A 22 0.38 6.38 -20.89
CA ASP A 22 -0.65 6.53 -19.87
C ASP A 22 -0.78 5.31 -18.93
N VAL A 23 0.19 4.39 -18.92
CA VAL A 23 0.24 3.26 -17.97
C VAL A 23 0.96 3.67 -16.69
N VAL A 24 0.64 4.87 -16.20
CA VAL A 24 1.10 5.41 -14.91
C VAL A 24 -0.13 5.69 -14.08
N TRP A 25 -0.20 5.16 -12.85
CA TRP A 25 -1.35 5.31 -11.97
C TRP A 25 -0.94 5.92 -10.62
N PRO A 26 -1.87 6.55 -9.89
CA PRO A 26 -1.58 7.22 -8.63
C PRO A 26 -0.81 6.39 -7.60
N ALA A 27 -0.99 5.06 -7.56
CA ALA A 27 -0.26 4.20 -6.62
C ALA A 27 1.25 4.19 -6.85
N LEU A 28 1.72 4.33 -8.10
CA LEU A 28 3.15 4.44 -8.40
C LEU A 28 3.74 5.75 -7.85
N TYR A 29 3.00 6.86 -7.95
CA TYR A 29 3.40 8.13 -7.34
C TYR A 29 3.43 8.05 -5.83
N LEU A 30 2.39 7.47 -5.22
CA LEU A 30 2.30 7.33 -3.78
C LEU A 30 3.42 6.44 -3.21
N GLU A 31 3.76 5.36 -3.90
CA GLU A 31 4.86 4.46 -3.55
C GLU A 31 6.17 5.24 -3.35
N THR A 32 6.56 6.08 -4.30
CA THR A 32 7.80 6.88 -4.20
C THR A 32 7.83 7.82 -2.99
N ARG A 33 6.66 8.24 -2.48
CA ARG A 33 6.55 9.10 -1.29
C ARG A 33 6.53 8.31 0.00
N LEU A 34 5.89 7.13 0.01
CA LEU A 34 5.86 6.23 1.16
C LEU A 34 7.28 5.84 1.59
N PHE A 35 8.20 5.69 0.65
CA PHE A 35 9.59 5.29 0.93
C PHE A 35 10.57 6.46 1.13
N THR A 36 10.08 7.66 1.38
CA THR A 36 10.94 8.79 1.76
C THR A 36 11.29 8.74 3.24
N TRP A 37 12.54 9.07 3.59
CA TRP A 37 13.07 8.97 4.96
C TRP A 37 12.22 9.67 6.01
N TRP A 38 11.68 10.84 5.69
CA TRP A 38 10.87 11.63 6.63
C TRP A 38 9.47 11.03 6.81
N ALA A 39 8.85 10.49 5.75
CA ALA A 39 7.55 9.83 5.83
C ALA A 39 7.66 8.52 6.61
N ILE A 40 8.70 7.72 6.35
CA ILE A 40 9.03 6.52 7.13
C ILE A 40 9.25 6.89 8.60
N GLY A 41 10.06 7.92 8.87
CA GLY A 41 10.37 8.34 10.24
C GLY A 41 9.13 8.76 11.02
N LEU A 42 8.26 9.57 10.42
CA LEU A 42 7.01 9.99 11.05
C LEU A 42 6.02 8.84 11.21
N GLY A 43 5.91 7.97 10.20
CA GLY A 43 5.07 6.78 10.27
C GLY A 43 5.48 5.83 11.40
N LEU A 44 6.78 5.53 11.51
CA LEU A 44 7.34 4.75 12.60
C LEU A 44 7.08 5.38 13.97
N PHE A 45 7.19 6.71 14.07
CA PHE A 45 6.92 7.43 15.31
C PHE A 45 5.46 7.29 15.72
N ILE A 46 4.51 7.50 14.80
CA ILE A 46 3.08 7.34 15.06
C ILE A 46 2.79 5.91 15.49
N GLU A 47 3.24 4.93 14.69
CA GLU A 47 2.93 3.53 14.90
C GLU A 47 3.51 2.99 16.21
N PHE A 48 4.71 3.44 16.61
CA PHE A 48 5.31 3.10 17.89
C PHE A 48 4.36 3.33 19.07
N PHE A 49 3.66 4.48 19.11
CA PHE A 49 2.72 4.76 20.20
C PHE A 49 1.49 3.86 20.14
N PHE A 50 0.98 3.60 18.93
CA PHE A 50 -0.16 2.69 18.74
C PHE A 50 0.19 1.27 19.18
N VAL A 51 1.31 0.72 18.72
CA VAL A 51 1.78 -0.64 19.05
C VAL A 51 2.04 -0.75 20.55
N ARG A 52 2.72 0.23 21.14
CA ARG A 52 3.00 0.25 22.58
C ARG A 52 1.72 0.24 23.40
N TRP A 53 0.74 1.06 23.04
CA TRP A 53 -0.54 1.16 23.71
C TRP A 53 -1.40 -0.10 23.51
N LEU A 54 -1.48 -0.61 22.27
CA LEU A 54 -2.37 -1.68 21.88
C LEU A 54 -1.93 -3.04 22.45
N PHE A 55 -0.63 -3.31 22.49
CA PHE A 55 -0.07 -4.58 22.96
C PHE A 55 0.59 -4.49 24.35
N VAL A 56 0.50 -3.32 25.02
CA VAL A 56 0.98 -3.09 26.39
C VAL A 56 2.46 -3.52 26.54
N LEU A 57 3.32 -2.98 25.67
CA LEU A 57 4.73 -3.36 25.59
C LEU A 57 5.63 -2.35 26.31
N SER A 58 6.80 -2.80 26.76
CA SER A 58 7.88 -1.88 27.13
C SER A 58 8.35 -1.11 25.89
N ALA A 59 8.90 0.09 26.07
CA ALA A 59 9.33 0.94 24.96
C ALA A 59 10.27 0.21 23.99
N SER A 60 11.27 -0.51 24.50
CA SER A 60 12.21 -1.27 23.65
C SER A 60 11.53 -2.38 22.85
N LYS A 61 10.57 -3.10 23.46
CA LYS A 61 9.81 -4.16 22.77
C LYS A 61 8.88 -3.58 21.71
N ALA A 62 8.21 -2.47 22.01
CA ALA A 62 7.36 -1.77 21.06
C ALA A 62 8.18 -1.25 19.86
N ALA A 63 9.33 -0.61 20.12
CA ALA A 63 10.20 -0.10 19.07
C ALA A 63 10.69 -1.22 18.14
N LEU A 64 11.15 -2.34 18.70
CA LEU A 64 11.59 -3.49 17.91
C LEU A 64 10.44 -4.10 17.09
N ALA A 65 9.27 -4.30 17.71
CA ALA A 65 8.11 -4.88 17.03
C ALA A 65 7.62 -3.97 15.89
N THR A 66 7.56 -2.66 16.14
CA THR A 66 7.18 -1.65 15.14
C THR A 66 8.17 -1.66 13.97
N LEU A 67 9.47 -1.60 14.27
CA LEU A 67 10.52 -1.62 13.25
C LEU A 67 10.46 -2.88 12.38
N VAL A 68 10.33 -4.06 12.98
CA VAL A 68 10.26 -5.33 12.23
C VAL A 68 9.01 -5.37 11.35
N ALA A 69 7.85 -5.00 11.89
CA ALA A 69 6.61 -4.97 11.13
C ALA A 69 6.69 -4.00 9.94
N ASN A 70 7.20 -2.78 10.17
CA ASN A 70 7.40 -1.78 9.13
C ASN A 70 8.41 -2.20 8.07
N VAL A 71 9.54 -2.80 8.45
CA VAL A 71 10.54 -3.25 7.46
C VAL A 71 9.94 -4.32 6.57
N VAL A 72 9.24 -5.30 7.14
CA VAL A 72 8.61 -6.36 6.36
C VAL A 72 7.46 -5.82 5.51
N SER A 73 6.60 -4.95 6.07
CA SER A 73 5.48 -4.34 5.34
C SER A 73 5.97 -3.41 4.23
N ALA A 74 7.07 -2.67 4.44
CA ALA A 74 7.72 -1.85 3.43
C ALA A 74 8.26 -2.71 2.28
N LEU A 75 9.07 -3.73 2.58
CA LEU A 75 9.69 -4.60 1.57
C LEU A 75 8.64 -5.28 0.67
N LEU A 76 7.56 -5.78 1.27
CA LEU A 76 6.46 -6.38 0.51
C LEU A 76 5.56 -5.32 -0.13
N GLY A 77 5.40 -4.16 0.52
CA GLY A 77 4.60 -3.04 0.06
C GLY A 77 5.11 -2.38 -1.22
N VAL A 78 6.43 -2.31 -1.41
CA VAL A 78 7.07 -1.87 -2.68
C VAL A 78 6.49 -2.61 -3.88
N VAL A 79 6.14 -3.89 -3.72
CA VAL A 79 5.56 -4.70 -4.80
C VAL A 79 4.04 -4.68 -4.75
N LEU A 80 3.46 -4.90 -3.57
CA LEU A 80 2.01 -5.10 -3.42
C LEU A 80 1.19 -3.82 -3.65
N ILE A 81 1.72 -2.64 -3.32
CA ILE A 81 1.00 -1.37 -3.54
C ILE A 81 0.88 -1.07 -5.04
N PRO A 82 1.96 -1.10 -5.86
CA PRO A 82 1.83 -0.97 -7.30
C PRO A 82 0.92 -2.04 -7.93
N LEU A 83 1.05 -3.31 -7.52
CA LEU A 83 0.17 -4.39 -7.99
C LEU A 83 -1.30 -4.13 -7.67
N SER A 84 -1.60 -3.58 -6.49
CA SER A 84 -2.98 -3.20 -6.13
C SER A 84 -3.53 -2.11 -7.06
N GLY A 85 -2.68 -1.19 -7.52
CA GLY A 85 -3.02 -0.21 -8.54
C GLY A 85 -3.29 -0.85 -9.90
N ILE A 86 -2.49 -1.83 -10.33
CA ILE A 86 -2.78 -2.60 -11.56
C ILE A 86 -4.15 -3.29 -11.47
N VAL A 87 -4.44 -3.94 -10.34
CA VAL A 87 -5.76 -4.56 -10.12
C VAL A 87 -6.87 -3.50 -10.20
N TRP A 88 -6.65 -2.30 -9.69
CA TRP A 88 -7.59 -1.20 -9.82
C TRP A 88 -7.83 -0.82 -11.30
N GLU A 89 -6.78 -0.60 -12.08
CA GLU A 89 -6.89 -0.20 -13.49
C GLU A 89 -7.66 -1.23 -14.33
N PHE A 90 -7.37 -2.52 -14.14
CA PHE A 90 -7.92 -3.59 -14.97
C PHE A 90 -9.23 -4.20 -14.44
N VAL A 91 -9.74 -3.76 -13.29
CA VAL A 91 -10.99 -4.27 -12.73
C VAL A 91 -11.99 -3.12 -12.51
N PRO A 92 -11.92 -2.30 -11.45
CA PRO A 92 -12.76 -1.10 -11.32
C PRO A 92 -12.59 -0.07 -12.45
N GLY A 93 -11.35 0.18 -12.90
CA GLY A 93 -11.04 1.24 -13.87
C GLY A 93 -11.76 1.06 -15.20
N LEU A 94 -11.83 -0.18 -15.70
CA LEU A 94 -12.56 -0.54 -16.93
C LEU A 94 -14.05 -0.17 -16.88
N LEU A 95 -14.65 -0.09 -15.69
CA LEU A 95 -16.04 0.30 -15.50
C LEU A 95 -16.19 1.79 -15.22
N ILE A 96 -15.34 2.34 -14.36
CA ILE A 96 -15.46 3.71 -13.83
C ILE A 96 -15.06 4.75 -14.88
N TYR A 97 -13.97 4.53 -15.62
CA TYR A 97 -13.43 5.54 -16.53
C TYR A 97 -14.39 5.90 -17.67
N PRO A 98 -15.00 4.92 -18.38
CA PRO A 98 -15.98 5.23 -19.41
C PRO A 98 -17.29 5.79 -18.83
N LEU A 99 -17.73 5.27 -17.67
CA LEU A 99 -19.00 5.67 -17.04
C LEU A 99 -19.01 7.15 -16.62
N PHE A 100 -17.89 7.66 -16.13
CA PHE A 100 -17.76 9.04 -15.67
C PHE A 100 -16.96 9.94 -16.62
N HIS A 101 -16.54 9.42 -17.78
CA HIS A 101 -15.67 10.11 -18.74
C HIS A 101 -14.39 10.69 -18.09
N MET A 102 -13.74 9.91 -17.22
CA MET A 102 -12.54 10.31 -16.49
C MET A 102 -11.31 9.50 -16.93
N GLY A 103 -10.13 10.12 -16.95
CA GLY A 103 -8.85 9.40 -17.12
C GLY A 103 -8.30 8.86 -15.80
N THR A 104 -7.21 8.09 -15.83
CA THR A 104 -6.59 7.40 -14.68
C THR A 104 -6.32 8.30 -13.46
N PHE A 105 -5.86 9.53 -13.67
CA PHE A 105 -5.60 10.50 -12.60
C PHE A 105 -6.87 11.27 -12.20
N ASN A 106 -7.85 10.56 -11.65
CA ASN A 106 -9.10 11.14 -11.14
C ASN A 106 -9.24 10.98 -9.61
N PRO A 107 -10.12 11.75 -8.95
CA PRO A 107 -10.30 11.68 -7.50
C PRO A 107 -10.67 10.29 -6.97
N ILE A 108 -11.43 9.50 -7.72
CA ILE A 108 -11.84 8.14 -7.32
C ILE A 108 -10.61 7.23 -7.26
N THR A 109 -9.72 7.33 -8.25
CA THR A 109 -8.51 6.50 -8.33
C THR A 109 -7.48 6.90 -7.28
N TRP A 110 -7.36 8.20 -6.96
CA TRP A 110 -6.58 8.67 -5.83
C TRP A 110 -7.12 8.16 -4.48
N ALA A 111 -8.44 8.22 -4.28
CA ALA A 111 -9.07 7.68 -3.07
C ALA A 111 -8.88 6.16 -2.95
N ALA A 112 -9.06 5.43 -4.06
CA ALA A 112 -8.81 4.00 -4.11
C ALA A 112 -7.35 3.66 -3.80
N THR A 113 -6.41 4.40 -4.38
CA THR A 113 -4.97 4.25 -4.11
C THR A 113 -4.66 4.42 -2.62
N PHE A 114 -5.22 5.46 -1.99
CA PHE A 114 -5.06 5.69 -0.56
C PHE A 114 -5.59 4.50 0.26
N ILE A 115 -6.83 4.06 -0.02
CA ILE A 115 -7.48 2.96 0.71
C ILE A 115 -6.71 1.66 0.52
N LEU A 116 -6.32 1.32 -0.72
CA LEU A 116 -5.58 0.12 -1.04
C LEU A 116 -4.21 0.11 -0.37
N ALA A 117 -3.48 1.24 -0.38
CA ALA A 117 -2.21 1.36 0.33
C ALA A 117 -2.39 1.10 1.83
N CYS A 118 -3.39 1.71 2.47
CA CYS A 118 -3.68 1.49 3.89
C CYS A 118 -4.00 0.02 4.20
N LEU A 119 -4.82 -0.63 3.36
CA LEU A 119 -5.21 -2.02 3.53
C LEU A 119 -4.04 -2.98 3.32
N VAL A 120 -3.19 -2.73 2.32
CA VAL A 120 -2.00 -3.53 2.05
C VAL A 120 -1.02 -3.42 3.23
N THR A 121 -0.66 -2.21 3.64
CA THR A 121 0.32 -2.03 4.73
C THR A 121 -0.19 -2.58 6.05
N THR A 122 -1.45 -2.29 6.40
CA THR A 122 -2.09 -2.81 7.62
C THR A 122 -2.22 -4.34 7.59
N GLY A 123 -2.59 -4.90 6.44
CA GLY A 123 -2.68 -6.34 6.25
C GLY A 123 -1.34 -7.04 6.48
N LEU A 124 -0.27 -6.50 5.90
CA LEU A 124 1.08 -7.02 6.08
C LEU A 124 1.54 -6.93 7.55
N GLU A 125 1.35 -5.79 8.20
CA GLU A 125 1.71 -5.63 9.61
C GLU A 125 0.92 -6.54 10.53
N ALA A 126 -0.40 -6.66 10.30
CA ALA A 126 -1.24 -7.58 11.04
C ALA A 126 -0.73 -9.04 10.92
N LEU A 127 -0.26 -9.45 9.73
CA LEU A 127 0.35 -10.77 9.53
C LEU A 127 1.67 -10.90 10.28
N VAL A 128 2.53 -9.88 10.26
CA VAL A 128 3.81 -9.88 11.00
C VAL A 128 3.57 -9.93 12.51
N TYR A 129 2.65 -9.12 13.03
CA TYR A 129 2.31 -9.17 14.46
C TYR A 129 1.71 -10.50 14.85
N LYS A 130 0.78 -11.04 14.05
CA LYS A 130 0.11 -12.31 14.37
C LYS A 130 1.03 -13.51 14.29
N TYR A 131 1.86 -13.62 13.26
CA TYR A 131 2.65 -14.83 13.00
C TYR A 131 4.13 -14.68 13.36
N GLY A 132 4.71 -13.50 13.19
CA GLY A 132 6.10 -13.22 13.54
C GLY A 132 6.27 -12.95 15.04
N VAL A 133 5.49 -12.00 15.58
CA VAL A 133 5.60 -11.57 16.99
C VAL A 133 4.62 -12.31 17.92
N LYS A 134 3.66 -13.05 17.36
CA LYS A 134 2.64 -13.84 18.07
C LYS A 134 1.68 -13.01 18.94
N PHE A 135 1.39 -11.77 18.52
CA PHE A 135 0.37 -10.94 19.15
C PHE A 135 -1.04 -11.32 18.71
N ALA A 136 -2.00 -11.12 19.60
CA ALA A 136 -3.41 -11.33 19.31
C ALA A 136 -3.98 -10.17 18.49
N VAL A 137 -3.95 -10.28 17.16
CA VAL A 137 -4.59 -9.32 16.26
C VAL A 137 -6.04 -9.73 16.00
N ARG A 138 -7.01 -9.10 16.67
CA ARG A 138 -8.46 -9.27 16.41
C ARG A 138 -8.98 -8.07 15.62
N ARG A 139 -10.29 -8.03 15.37
CA ARG A 139 -10.93 -6.95 14.59
C ARG A 139 -10.66 -5.56 15.16
N ARG A 140 -10.66 -5.42 16.49
CA ARG A 140 -10.37 -4.15 17.17
C ARG A 140 -8.92 -3.73 16.93
N GLU A 141 -7.97 -4.63 17.14
CA GLU A 141 -6.55 -4.35 16.97
C GLU A 141 -6.24 -4.02 15.51
N PHE A 142 -6.81 -4.77 14.55
CA PHE A 142 -6.72 -4.46 13.14
C PHE A 142 -7.24 -3.07 12.80
N GLY A 143 -8.38 -2.67 13.37
CA GLY A 143 -8.94 -1.33 13.16
C GLY A 143 -8.01 -0.21 13.66
N TRP A 144 -7.34 -0.40 14.80
CA TRP A 144 -6.37 0.57 15.31
C TRP A 144 -5.08 0.60 14.48
N LEU A 145 -4.59 -0.55 14.01
CA LEU A 145 -3.48 -0.60 13.07
C LEU A 145 -3.82 0.08 11.74
N LEU A 146 -5.06 -0.07 11.26
CA LEU A 146 -5.54 0.61 10.06
C LEU A 146 -5.54 2.13 10.23
N ILE A 147 -5.96 2.64 11.38
CA ILE A 147 -5.92 4.07 11.68
C ILE A 147 -4.47 4.57 11.71
N ALA A 148 -3.56 3.84 12.37
CA ALA A 148 -2.15 4.22 12.42
C ALA A 148 -1.53 4.29 11.00
N ASN A 149 -1.75 3.25 10.19
CA ASN A 149 -1.30 3.20 8.80
C ASN A 149 -1.95 4.29 7.94
N ALA A 150 -3.23 4.57 8.13
CA ALA A 150 -3.90 5.63 7.39
C ALA A 150 -3.29 7.01 7.69
N LEU A 151 -2.86 7.26 8.93
CA LEU A 151 -2.14 8.50 9.27
C LEU A 151 -0.78 8.55 8.56
N SER A 152 -0.01 7.45 8.58
CA SER A 152 1.29 7.36 7.88
C SER A 152 1.15 7.54 6.37
N VAL A 153 0.16 6.88 5.76
CA VAL A 153 -0.14 7.00 4.33
C VAL A 153 -0.65 8.41 4.00
N ALA A 154 -1.46 9.04 4.86
CA ALA A 154 -1.96 10.40 4.63
C ALA A 154 -0.84 11.44 4.58
N VAL A 155 0.17 11.28 5.42
CA VAL A 155 1.39 12.08 5.39
C VAL A 155 2.10 11.94 4.04
N ALA A 156 2.35 10.70 3.60
CA ALA A 156 2.99 10.45 2.31
C ALA A 156 2.14 10.97 1.13
N PHE A 157 0.84 10.76 1.20
CA PHE A 157 -0.14 11.20 0.20
C PHE A 157 -0.16 12.73 0.09
N ALA A 158 -0.26 13.46 1.20
CA ALA A 158 -0.22 14.92 1.22
C ALA A 158 1.10 15.46 0.61
N SER A 159 2.22 14.77 0.84
CA SER A 159 3.50 15.19 0.29
C SER A 159 3.59 15.13 -1.24
N VAL A 160 2.82 14.24 -1.89
CA VAL A 160 2.71 14.19 -3.35
C VAL A 160 2.27 15.55 -3.90
N PHE A 161 1.38 16.24 -3.19
CA PHE A 161 0.81 17.52 -3.61
C PHE A 161 1.66 18.73 -3.18
N ILE A 162 2.44 18.62 -2.11
CA ILE A 162 3.32 19.71 -1.62
C ILE A 162 4.63 19.76 -2.40
N ALA A 163 5.21 18.59 -2.64
CA ALA A 163 6.40 18.43 -3.46
C ALA A 163 6.09 17.38 -4.53
N PRO A 164 5.85 17.77 -5.78
CA PRO A 164 5.61 16.81 -6.85
C PRO A 164 6.81 15.89 -7.05
N VAL A 165 6.55 14.61 -7.33
CA VAL A 165 7.61 13.63 -7.66
C VAL A 165 8.27 14.11 -8.94
N ARG A 166 9.56 14.44 -8.88
CA ARG A 166 10.37 14.70 -10.06
C ARG A 166 10.84 13.34 -10.55
N MET A 167 10.20 12.82 -11.59
CA MET A 167 10.66 11.65 -12.34
C MET A 167 11.82 12.05 -13.25
#